data_AF-A0A1Q6M7L5-F1
#
_entry.id   AF-A0A1Q6M7L5-F1
#
_cell.length_a   1.000
_cell.length_b   1.000
_cell.length_c   1.000
_cell.angle_alpha   90.00
_cell.angle_beta   90.00
_cell.angle_gamma   90.00
#
_symmetry.space_group_name_H-M   'P 1'
#
loop_
_entity.id
_entity.type
_entity.pdbx_description
1 polymer ?
#
loop_
_entity_poly.entity_id
_entity_poly.type
_entity_poly.pdbx_seq_one_letter_code
_entity_poly.pdbx_strand_id
1 'polypeptide(L)'
;MIVYIQAEGNMPYNKNFAYAYYGFKEMGFEIKFFQTFEDLKEINKEDIVVGVVAITNAVLAKYGIKSDTVDYPKSLNKYLGRKTWVTTLNELDQKANYPLFIKPLEPKLFTGFVAKDRNDLYKTRCSFNEKIYCSEVVNFKSEYRVFVRYGKVLDVKHYSGSWKYVYDSNIITNCLNDYKEQPSGFTLDFGVTDDGRTLLIEVNDAFSLGCYGLDPLAYAKLLETRWAELTKKEDECDFLHEKNQFKK
;
A
#
# COMPACT_ATOMS: atom_id res chain seq x y z
N MET A 1 23.25 -8.36 -4.71
CA MET A 1 21.93 -7.77 -4.98
C MET A 1 22.12 -6.34 -5.43
N ILE A 2 21.50 -5.95 -6.54
CA ILE A 2 21.46 -4.59 -7.06
C ILE A 2 20.07 -4.00 -6.77
N VAL A 3 20.01 -2.70 -6.48
CA VAL A 3 18.75 -1.98 -6.30
C VAL A 3 18.48 -1.13 -7.54
N TYR A 4 17.45 -1.50 -8.28
CA TYR A 4 16.96 -0.74 -9.42
C TYR A 4 15.96 0.31 -8.97
N ILE A 5 16.22 1.59 -9.26
CA ILE A 5 15.36 2.71 -8.87
C ILE A 5 14.87 3.45 -10.12
N GLN A 6 13.56 3.65 -10.21
CA GLN A 6 12.97 4.33 -11.35
C GLN A 6 13.33 5.83 -11.35
N ALA A 7 13.83 6.31 -12.48
CA ALA A 7 14.44 7.63 -12.61
C ALA A 7 14.18 8.22 -14.01
N GLU A 8 14.37 9.54 -14.10
CA GLU A 8 14.55 10.26 -15.36
C GLU A 8 16.02 10.67 -15.44
N GLY A 9 16.79 10.00 -16.31
CA GLY A 9 18.25 10.08 -16.30
C GLY A 9 18.84 9.60 -14.97
N ASN A 10 19.59 10.47 -14.29
CA ASN A 10 20.23 10.16 -13.00
C ASN A 10 19.46 10.68 -11.78
N MET A 11 18.19 11.05 -11.95
CA MET A 11 17.37 11.62 -10.89
C MET A 11 16.13 10.75 -10.62
N PRO A 12 15.90 10.30 -9.37
CA PRO A 12 14.70 9.54 -9.03
C PRO A 12 13.43 10.29 -9.46
N TYR A 13 12.51 9.59 -10.14
CA TYR A 13 11.38 10.21 -10.84
C TYR A 13 10.37 10.91 -9.91
N ASN A 14 10.30 10.52 -8.64
CA ASN A 14 9.48 11.19 -7.63
C ASN A 14 10.06 11.03 -6.22
N LYS A 15 9.42 11.69 -5.24
CA LYS A 15 9.85 11.67 -3.84
C LYS A 15 9.96 10.26 -3.23
N ASN A 16 9.10 9.31 -3.62
CA ASN A 16 9.13 7.96 -3.06
C ASN A 16 10.41 7.24 -3.51
N PHE A 17 10.77 7.40 -4.78
CA PHE A 17 11.99 6.81 -5.34
C PHE A 17 13.24 7.50 -4.79
N ALA A 18 13.17 8.81 -4.52
CA ALA A 18 14.24 9.52 -3.84
C ALA A 18 14.46 9.01 -2.40
N TYR A 19 13.39 8.76 -1.65
CA TYR A 19 13.48 8.20 -0.29
C TYR A 19 14.09 6.79 -0.31
N ALA A 20 13.66 5.93 -1.23
CA ALA A 20 14.29 4.61 -1.39
C ALA A 20 15.77 4.75 -1.76
N TYR A 21 16.11 5.65 -2.69
CA TYR A 21 17.49 5.94 -3.07
C TYR A 21 18.35 6.31 -1.86
N TYR A 22 17.89 7.25 -1.02
CA TYR A 22 18.63 7.65 0.17
C TYR A 22 18.83 6.49 1.13
N GLY A 23 17.77 5.72 1.44
CA GLY A 23 17.86 4.59 2.36
C GLY A 23 18.81 3.48 1.87
N PHE A 24 18.68 3.05 0.61
CA PHE A 24 19.55 2.01 0.05
C PHE A 24 20.99 2.50 -0.11
N LYS A 25 21.19 3.77 -0.50
CA LYS A 25 22.52 4.35 -0.63
C LYS A 25 23.22 4.46 0.72
N GLU A 26 22.51 4.86 1.76
CA GLU A 26 23.03 4.95 3.12
C GLU A 26 23.48 3.58 3.64
N MET A 27 22.75 2.52 3.30
CA MET A 27 23.12 1.13 3.61
C MET A 27 24.24 0.56 2.72
N GLY A 28 24.71 1.32 1.72
CA GLY A 28 25.83 0.92 0.86
C GLY A 28 25.49 -0.03 -0.29
N PHE A 29 24.21 -0.17 -0.66
CA PHE A 29 23.82 -1.01 -1.78
C PHE A 29 24.22 -0.40 -3.13
N GLU A 30 24.56 -1.26 -4.09
CA GLU A 30 24.73 -0.84 -5.49
C GLU A 30 23.37 -0.43 -6.06
N ILE A 31 23.28 0.78 -6.59
CA ILE A 31 22.06 1.33 -7.17
C ILE A 31 22.23 1.54 -8.67
N LYS A 32 21.26 1.05 -9.45
CA LYS A 32 21.13 1.34 -10.88
C LYS A 32 19.83 2.07 -11.15
N PHE A 33 19.88 3.07 -12.01
CA PHE A 33 18.69 3.77 -12.46
C PHE A 33 18.09 3.10 -13.69
N PHE A 34 16.76 3.13 -13.79
CA PHE A 34 16.02 2.66 -14.95
C PHE A 34 14.84 3.59 -15.24
N GLN A 35 14.39 3.66 -16.47
CA GLN A 35 13.24 4.48 -16.86
C GLN A 35 12.03 3.63 -17.21
N THR A 36 12.24 2.55 -17.96
CA THR A 36 11.18 1.64 -18.45
C THR A 36 11.48 0.18 -18.14
N PHE A 37 10.52 -0.72 -18.41
CA PHE A 37 10.70 -2.15 -18.18
C PHE A 37 11.81 -2.76 -19.07
N GLU A 38 12.04 -2.18 -20.25
CA GLU A 38 13.07 -2.59 -21.21
C GLU A 38 14.50 -2.41 -20.67
N ASP A 39 14.70 -1.52 -19.70
CA ASP A 39 15.98 -1.30 -19.03
C ASP A 39 16.30 -2.43 -18.03
N LEU A 40 15.30 -3.25 -17.66
CA LEU A 40 15.39 -4.31 -16.65
C LEU A 40 15.55 -5.71 -17.28
N LYS A 41 16.12 -5.80 -18.49
CA LYS A 41 16.28 -7.09 -19.20
C LYS A 41 17.12 -8.11 -18.42
N GLU A 42 18.23 -7.63 -17.86
CA GLU A 42 19.24 -8.43 -17.14
C GLU A 42 19.01 -8.51 -15.64
N ILE A 43 17.88 -8.00 -15.14
CA ILE A 43 17.57 -8.08 -13.71
C ILE A 43 17.51 -9.54 -13.26
N ASN A 44 17.97 -9.83 -12.05
CA ASN A 44 17.79 -11.12 -11.39
C ASN A 44 16.56 -11.08 -10.47
N LYS A 45 16.02 -12.24 -10.14
CA LYS A 45 14.86 -12.35 -9.23
C LYS A 45 15.18 -11.72 -7.87
N GLU A 46 16.43 -11.82 -7.44
CA GLU A 46 16.92 -11.36 -6.15
C GLU A 46 17.18 -9.85 -6.09
N ASP A 47 17.28 -9.17 -7.24
CA ASP A 47 17.50 -7.72 -7.31
C ASP A 47 16.21 -6.95 -7.03
N ILE A 48 16.32 -5.83 -6.30
CA ILE A 48 15.14 -5.05 -5.86
C ILE A 48 14.71 -4.10 -6.98
N VAL A 49 13.40 -3.99 -7.22
CA VAL A 49 12.82 -2.96 -8.11
C VAL A 49 11.97 -1.97 -7.34
N VAL A 50 12.46 -0.74 -7.28
CA VAL A 50 11.70 0.40 -6.77
C VAL A 50 11.18 1.21 -7.95
N GLY A 51 9.94 0.94 -8.34
CA GLY A 51 9.27 1.63 -9.44
C GLY A 51 7.77 1.73 -9.22
N VAL A 52 7.07 2.25 -10.22
CA VAL A 52 5.60 2.25 -10.21
C VAL A 52 5.06 0.83 -10.20
N VAL A 53 3.94 0.63 -9.49
CA VAL A 53 3.27 -0.68 -9.29
C VAL A 53 3.19 -1.53 -10.55
N ALA A 54 2.90 -0.93 -11.72
CA ALA A 54 2.78 -1.64 -12.98
C ALA A 54 4.09 -2.30 -13.44
N ILE A 55 5.23 -1.58 -13.33
CA ILE A 55 6.54 -2.13 -13.71
C ILE A 55 6.98 -3.16 -12.67
N THR A 56 6.81 -2.86 -11.38
CA THR A 56 7.18 -3.79 -10.31
C THR A 56 6.42 -5.12 -10.43
N ASN A 57 5.11 -5.07 -10.72
CA ASN A 57 4.32 -6.27 -11.01
C ASN A 57 4.79 -7.01 -12.27
N ALA A 58 5.15 -6.30 -13.34
CA ALA A 58 5.67 -6.94 -14.55
C ALA A 58 6.98 -7.69 -14.29
N VAL A 59 7.86 -7.14 -13.44
CA VAL A 59 9.10 -7.82 -13.02
C VAL A 59 8.80 -9.06 -12.19
N LEU A 60 7.92 -8.96 -11.19
CA LEU A 60 7.52 -10.14 -10.39
C LEU A 60 6.89 -11.22 -11.29
N ALA A 61 6.04 -10.83 -12.23
CA ALA A 61 5.39 -11.74 -13.17
C ALA A 61 6.38 -12.45 -14.09
N LYS A 62 7.51 -11.81 -14.48
CA LYS A 62 8.60 -12.46 -15.24
C LYS A 62 9.15 -13.70 -14.52
N TYR A 63 9.06 -13.75 -13.19
CA TYR A 63 9.48 -14.89 -12.37
C TYR A 63 8.30 -15.75 -11.86
N GLY A 64 7.10 -15.55 -12.41
CA GLY A 64 5.90 -16.28 -11.99
C GLY A 64 5.42 -15.90 -10.58
N ILE A 65 5.81 -14.73 -10.07
CA ILE A 65 5.43 -14.24 -8.74
C ILE A 65 4.28 -13.25 -8.89
N LYS A 66 3.26 -13.42 -8.04
CA LYS A 66 2.17 -12.46 -7.86
C LYS A 66 2.06 -12.14 -6.38
N SER A 67 1.73 -10.90 -6.05
CA SER A 67 1.35 -10.56 -4.68
C SER A 67 0.00 -11.16 -4.33
N ASP A 68 -0.05 -11.80 -3.17
CA ASP A 68 -1.27 -12.35 -2.56
C ASP A 68 -1.91 -11.37 -1.54
N THR A 69 -1.44 -10.13 -1.46
CA THR A 69 -2.00 -9.14 -0.55
C THR A 69 -3.41 -8.76 -0.99
N VAL A 70 -4.34 -8.77 -0.04
CA VAL A 70 -5.76 -8.46 -0.27
C VAL A 70 -6.10 -7.19 0.51
N ASP A 71 -6.77 -6.22 -0.15
CA ASP A 71 -7.20 -4.95 0.45
C ASP A 71 -8.06 -5.12 1.71
N TYR A 72 -8.89 -6.16 1.73
CA TYR A 72 -9.87 -6.44 2.78
C TYR A 72 -9.78 -7.90 3.26
N PRO A 73 -8.75 -8.26 4.06
CA PRO A 73 -8.64 -9.60 4.63
C PRO A 73 -9.85 -9.87 5.55
N LYS A 74 -10.46 -11.06 5.43
CA LYS A 74 -11.67 -11.41 6.20
C LYS A 74 -11.49 -11.28 7.71
N SER A 75 -10.28 -11.56 8.22
CA SER A 75 -9.92 -11.41 9.63
C SER A 75 -10.08 -9.98 10.14
N LEU A 76 -9.97 -8.99 9.25
CA LEU A 76 -9.99 -7.58 9.60
C LEU A 76 -11.34 -6.89 9.37
N ASN A 77 -12.35 -7.61 8.88
CA ASN A 77 -13.66 -7.03 8.55
C ASN A 77 -14.30 -6.25 9.71
N LYS A 78 -14.08 -6.67 10.96
CA LYS A 78 -14.62 -5.99 12.15
C LYS A 78 -14.06 -4.58 12.38
N TYR A 79 -12.93 -4.24 11.77
CA TYR A 79 -12.31 -2.91 11.87
C TYR A 79 -12.81 -1.93 10.81
N LEU A 80 -13.53 -2.39 9.78
CA LEU A 80 -13.97 -1.53 8.68
C LEU A 80 -15.08 -0.56 9.09
N GLY A 81 -15.88 -0.93 10.09
CA GLY A 81 -17.04 -0.16 10.57
C GLY A 81 -18.13 0.09 9.51
N ARG A 82 -18.06 -0.64 8.38
CA ARG A 82 -18.91 -0.50 7.20
C ARG A 82 -18.92 -1.81 6.42
N LYS A 83 -19.97 -2.04 5.62
CA LYS A 83 -19.99 -3.14 4.66
C LYS A 83 -19.13 -2.81 3.45
N THR A 84 -18.37 -3.80 3.00
CA THR A 84 -17.58 -3.77 1.76
C THR A 84 -17.87 -5.02 0.95
N TRP A 85 -18.02 -4.91 -0.36
CA TRP A 85 -18.26 -6.05 -1.24
C TRP A 85 -17.72 -5.81 -2.64
N VAL A 86 -17.58 -6.89 -3.41
CA VAL A 86 -17.26 -6.83 -4.84
C VAL A 86 -18.56 -6.95 -5.64
N THR A 87 -18.70 -6.12 -6.66
CA THR A 87 -19.88 -6.01 -7.52
C THR A 87 -19.44 -5.53 -8.91
N THR A 88 -20.36 -5.44 -9.86
CA THR A 88 -20.15 -4.75 -11.14
C THR A 88 -20.87 -3.39 -11.19
N LEU A 89 -20.43 -2.49 -12.07
CA LEU A 89 -21.15 -1.23 -12.33
C LEU A 89 -22.58 -1.48 -12.84
N ASN A 90 -22.79 -2.53 -13.64
CA ASN A 90 -24.11 -2.92 -14.15
C ASN A 90 -25.08 -3.30 -13.01
N GLU A 91 -24.61 -4.06 -12.01
CA GLU A 91 -25.43 -4.37 -10.83
C GLU A 91 -25.78 -3.13 -10.02
N LEU A 92 -24.84 -2.18 -9.90
CA LEU A 92 -25.09 -0.92 -9.20
C LEU A 92 -26.10 -0.03 -9.94
N ASP A 93 -26.01 0.05 -11.26
CA ASP A 93 -26.93 0.85 -12.09
C ASP A 93 -28.39 0.39 -11.92
N GLN A 94 -28.61 -0.91 -11.75
CA GLN A 94 -29.94 -1.49 -11.66
C GLN A 94 -30.54 -1.51 -10.25
N LYS A 95 -29.72 -1.72 -9.21
CA LYS A 95 -30.22 -2.15 -7.88
C LYS A 95 -29.62 -1.40 -6.69
N ALA A 96 -28.70 -0.46 -6.90
CA ALA A 96 -28.01 0.19 -5.78
C ALA A 96 -28.86 1.22 -5.05
N ASN A 97 -28.66 1.30 -3.74
CA ASN A 97 -29.06 2.44 -2.92
C ASN A 97 -27.83 3.35 -2.75
N TYR A 98 -27.89 4.55 -3.31
CA TYR A 98 -26.84 5.56 -3.23
C TYR A 98 -27.02 6.45 -1.98
N PRO A 99 -25.95 7.11 -1.47
CA PRO A 99 -24.59 7.14 -2.00
C PRO A 99 -23.73 5.93 -1.61
N LEU A 100 -22.76 5.59 -2.46
CA LEU A 100 -21.81 4.50 -2.26
C LEU A 100 -20.40 4.95 -2.60
N PHE A 101 -19.39 4.49 -1.86
CA PHE A 101 -18.00 4.63 -2.27
C PHE A 101 -17.63 3.48 -3.21
N ILE A 102 -17.09 3.80 -4.38
CA ILE A 102 -16.64 2.83 -5.38
C ILE A 102 -15.16 3.04 -5.68
N LYS A 103 -14.40 1.95 -5.82
CA LYS A 103 -13.01 1.96 -6.28
C LYS A 103 -12.76 0.75 -7.19
N PRO A 104 -11.80 0.80 -8.13
CA PRO A 104 -11.56 -0.33 -8.99
C PRO A 104 -10.99 -1.51 -8.20
N LEU A 105 -11.26 -2.74 -8.66
CA LEU A 105 -10.61 -3.94 -8.16
C LEU A 105 -9.19 -4.06 -8.74
N GLU A 106 -9.04 -3.78 -10.04
CA GLU A 106 -7.75 -3.72 -10.71
C GLU A 106 -7.13 -2.31 -10.57
N PRO A 107 -5.91 -2.17 -10.04
CA PRO A 107 -5.29 -0.87 -9.82
C PRO A 107 -5.21 -0.01 -11.09
N LYS A 108 -5.38 1.31 -10.92
CA LYS A 108 -5.23 2.36 -11.97
C LYS A 108 -6.33 2.46 -13.03
N LEU A 109 -7.42 1.70 -12.95
CA LEU A 109 -8.57 1.91 -13.85
C LEU A 109 -9.25 3.26 -13.65
N PHE A 110 -9.48 3.67 -12.40
CA PHE A 110 -9.97 5.00 -12.03
C PHE A 110 -9.65 5.30 -10.56
N THR A 111 -9.70 6.57 -10.17
CA THR A 111 -9.57 6.97 -8.75
C THR A 111 -10.88 6.70 -8.03
N GLY A 112 -10.86 6.02 -6.88
CA GLY A 112 -12.07 5.77 -6.11
C GLY A 112 -12.79 7.05 -5.68
N PHE A 113 -14.13 7.03 -5.67
CA PHE A 113 -14.96 8.18 -5.31
C PHE A 113 -16.32 7.77 -4.74
N VAL A 114 -17.01 8.72 -4.11
CA VAL A 114 -18.39 8.56 -3.67
C VAL A 114 -19.34 8.85 -4.83
N ALA A 115 -19.99 7.82 -5.35
CA ALA A 115 -21.09 7.93 -6.30
C ALA A 115 -22.36 8.33 -5.55
N LYS A 116 -22.92 9.49 -5.88
CA LYS A 116 -24.13 10.05 -5.25
C LYS A 116 -25.41 9.52 -5.89
N ASP A 117 -25.33 9.16 -7.17
CA ASP A 117 -26.41 8.55 -7.93
C ASP A 117 -25.82 7.74 -9.10
N ARG A 118 -26.69 7.09 -9.88
CA ARG A 118 -26.29 6.23 -11.01
C ARG A 118 -25.48 6.97 -12.09
N ASN A 119 -25.68 8.27 -12.29
CA ASN A 119 -24.99 9.01 -13.35
C ASN A 119 -23.50 9.17 -13.01
N ASP A 120 -23.14 9.11 -11.73
CA ASP A 120 -21.74 9.14 -11.31
C ASP A 120 -20.97 7.89 -11.76
N LEU A 121 -21.65 6.76 -12.06
CA LEU A 121 -21.00 5.56 -12.55
C LEU A 121 -20.27 5.79 -13.89
N TYR A 122 -20.76 6.69 -14.74
CA TYR A 122 -20.10 7.00 -16.02
C TYR A 122 -18.75 7.70 -15.86
N LYS A 123 -18.45 8.26 -14.68
CA LYS A 123 -17.16 8.91 -14.39
C LYS A 123 -16.00 7.89 -14.33
N THR A 124 -16.30 6.61 -14.12
CA THR A 124 -15.28 5.55 -14.10
C THR A 124 -14.63 5.34 -15.46
N ARG A 125 -15.36 5.63 -16.56
CA ARG A 125 -14.94 5.41 -17.95
C ARG A 125 -14.47 3.97 -18.23
N CYS A 126 -14.93 2.99 -17.46
CA CYS A 126 -14.63 1.58 -17.66
C CYS A 126 -15.87 0.79 -18.11
N SER A 127 -15.67 -0.48 -18.43
CA SER A 127 -16.74 -1.41 -18.81
C SER A 127 -17.75 -1.56 -17.66
N PHE A 128 -19.04 -1.63 -17.99
CA PHE A 128 -20.07 -1.84 -16.96
C PHE A 128 -20.02 -3.24 -16.32
N ASN A 129 -19.36 -4.19 -16.98
CA ASN A 129 -19.12 -5.54 -16.44
C ASN A 129 -17.84 -5.64 -15.60
N GLU A 130 -17.08 -4.55 -15.49
CA GLU A 130 -15.85 -4.51 -14.70
C GLU A 130 -16.17 -4.77 -13.22
N LYS A 131 -15.33 -5.58 -12.57
CA LYS A 131 -15.47 -5.83 -11.13
C LYS A 131 -14.87 -4.67 -10.36
N ILE A 132 -15.61 -4.19 -9.37
CA ILE A 132 -15.23 -3.06 -8.53
C ILE A 132 -15.42 -3.42 -7.06
N TYR A 133 -14.68 -2.73 -6.20
CA TYR A 133 -15.00 -2.66 -4.79
C TYR A 133 -16.07 -1.59 -4.56
N CYS A 134 -17.05 -1.93 -3.73
CA CYS A 134 -18.10 -1.03 -3.27
C CYS A 134 -18.16 -1.07 -1.74
N SER A 135 -18.53 0.05 -1.13
CA SER A 135 -18.75 0.12 0.31
C SER A 135 -19.76 1.19 0.71
N GLU A 136 -20.37 1.01 1.88
CA GLU A 136 -21.11 2.08 2.54
C GLU A 136 -20.20 3.29 2.77
N VAL A 137 -20.73 4.50 2.61
CA VAL A 137 -19.94 5.73 2.76
C VAL A 137 -19.64 5.99 4.23
N VAL A 138 -18.38 6.30 4.53
CA VAL A 138 -17.93 6.73 5.85
C VAL A 138 -17.32 8.13 5.75
N ASN A 139 -17.67 9.00 6.70
CA ASN A 139 -17.19 10.37 6.76
C ASN A 139 -15.86 10.45 7.52
N PHE A 140 -14.74 10.18 6.85
CA PHE A 140 -13.42 10.34 7.43
C PHE A 140 -13.00 11.82 7.54
N LYS A 141 -12.52 12.20 8.72
CA LYS A 141 -12.01 13.54 9.04
C LYS A 141 -10.49 13.62 8.99
N SER A 142 -9.80 12.50 9.22
CA SER A 142 -8.36 12.36 9.04
C SER A 142 -8.03 10.93 8.65
N GLU A 143 -6.95 10.76 7.89
CA GLU A 143 -6.46 9.46 7.43
C GLU A 143 -4.97 9.34 7.78
N TYR A 144 -4.58 8.12 8.14
CA TYR A 144 -3.25 7.76 8.58
C TYR A 144 -2.79 6.48 7.91
N ARG A 145 -1.51 6.42 7.54
CA ARG A 145 -0.87 5.21 7.04
C ARG A 145 0.06 4.64 8.11
N VAL A 146 -0.21 3.40 8.50
CA VAL A 146 0.59 2.63 9.44
C VAL A 146 1.56 1.78 8.63
N PHE A 147 2.86 1.94 8.84
CA PHE A 147 3.90 1.15 8.19
C PHE A 147 4.30 -0.02 9.08
N VAL A 148 4.27 -1.24 8.54
CA VAL A 148 4.43 -2.46 9.31
C VAL A 148 5.50 -3.34 8.69
N ARG A 149 6.49 -3.74 9.50
CA ARG A 149 7.56 -4.66 9.13
C ARG A 149 7.66 -5.76 10.18
N TYR A 150 7.57 -7.02 9.77
CA TYR A 150 7.56 -8.21 10.65
C TYR A 150 6.58 -8.10 11.83
N GLY A 151 5.36 -7.61 11.55
CA GLY A 151 4.32 -7.40 12.56
C GLY A 151 4.56 -6.24 13.53
N LYS A 152 5.62 -5.45 13.33
CA LYS A 152 5.92 -4.27 14.15
C LYS A 152 5.61 -2.99 13.39
N VAL A 153 4.95 -2.06 14.06
CA VAL A 153 4.74 -0.70 13.53
C VAL A 153 6.09 0.02 13.49
N LEU A 154 6.49 0.43 12.29
CA LEU A 154 7.65 1.31 12.08
C LEU A 154 7.30 2.76 12.39
N ASP A 155 6.18 3.25 11.84
CA ASP A 155 5.69 4.60 12.06
C ASP A 155 4.21 4.71 11.62
N VAL A 156 3.54 5.76 12.05
CA VAL A 156 2.19 6.13 11.62
C VAL A 156 2.21 7.55 11.05
N LYS A 157 1.96 7.69 9.75
CA LYS A 157 2.01 8.99 9.05
C LYS A 157 0.62 9.52 8.79
N HIS A 158 0.39 10.78 9.15
CA HIS A 158 -0.80 11.51 8.72
C HIS A 158 -0.79 11.64 7.19
N TYR A 159 -1.80 11.08 6.54
CA TYR A 159 -1.95 11.06 5.10
C TYR A 159 -2.77 12.24 4.60
N SER A 160 -3.95 12.46 5.19
CA SER A 160 -4.90 13.47 4.75
C SER A 160 -5.85 13.92 5.87
N GLY A 161 -6.52 15.06 5.67
CA GLY A 161 -7.54 15.57 6.58
C GLY A 161 -7.02 16.42 7.74
N SER A 162 -7.81 16.52 8.80
CA SER A 162 -7.56 17.40 9.94
C SER A 162 -6.73 16.71 11.01
N TRP A 163 -5.58 17.30 11.33
CA TRP A 163 -4.70 16.86 12.42
C TRP A 163 -5.37 16.78 13.81
N LYS A 164 -6.55 17.39 13.98
CA LYS A 164 -7.32 17.37 15.24
C LYS A 164 -7.95 16.01 15.53
N TYR A 165 -8.13 15.17 14.52
CA TYR A 165 -8.74 13.85 14.65
C TYR A 165 -7.65 12.80 14.69
N VAL A 166 -7.23 12.43 15.90
CA VAL A 166 -6.15 11.47 16.13
C VAL A 166 -6.72 10.06 16.25
N TYR A 167 -6.03 9.08 15.67
CA TYR A 167 -6.41 7.67 15.73
C TYR A 167 -6.28 7.09 17.16
N ASP A 168 -7.04 6.02 17.44
CA ASP A 168 -6.87 5.18 18.62
C ASP A 168 -5.83 4.08 18.33
N SER A 169 -4.69 4.15 19.01
CA SER A 169 -3.58 3.20 18.83
C SER A 169 -3.93 1.77 19.28
N ASN A 170 -4.90 1.60 20.19
CA ASN A 170 -5.35 0.27 20.61
C ASN A 170 -6.09 -0.44 19.48
N ILE A 171 -6.85 0.30 18.67
CA ILE A 171 -7.54 -0.27 17.50
C ILE A 171 -6.53 -0.77 16.47
N ILE A 172 -5.48 0.01 16.19
CA ILE A 172 -4.40 -0.39 15.28
C ILE A 172 -3.68 -1.64 15.82
N THR A 173 -3.32 -1.63 17.11
CA THR A 173 -2.64 -2.76 17.75
C THR A 173 -3.48 -4.04 17.71
N ASN A 174 -4.78 -3.94 18.02
CA ASN A 174 -5.68 -5.08 17.95
C ASN A 174 -5.85 -5.58 16.51
N CYS A 175 -5.97 -4.67 15.54
CA CYS A 175 -6.06 -5.00 14.11
C CYS A 175 -4.84 -5.81 13.65
N LEU A 176 -3.64 -5.38 14.03
CA LEU A 176 -2.39 -6.10 13.74
C LEU A 176 -2.37 -7.49 14.38
N ASN A 177 -2.74 -7.60 15.66
CA ASN A 177 -2.77 -8.88 16.36
C ASN A 177 -3.75 -9.89 15.71
N ASP A 178 -4.82 -9.39 15.11
CA ASP A 178 -5.83 -10.21 14.43
C ASP A 178 -5.47 -10.52 12.96
N TYR A 179 -4.49 -9.84 12.38
CA TYR A 179 -4.02 -10.11 11.03
C TYR A 179 -3.08 -11.32 10.98
N LYS A 180 -3.65 -12.53 11.03
CA LYS A 180 -2.88 -13.78 11.10
C LYS A 180 -2.03 -14.06 9.85
N GLU A 181 -2.51 -13.70 8.67
CA GLU A 181 -1.83 -13.91 7.38
C GLU A 181 -1.14 -12.62 6.90
N GLN A 182 -0.49 -11.91 7.82
CA GLN A 182 0.20 -10.67 7.49
C GLN A 182 1.43 -10.93 6.60
N PRO A 183 1.63 -10.15 5.53
CA PRO A 183 2.92 -10.07 4.86
C PRO A 183 4.02 -9.62 5.83
N SER A 184 5.27 -9.95 5.51
CA SER A 184 6.44 -9.45 6.21
C SER A 184 6.59 -7.91 6.12
N GLY A 185 6.07 -7.29 5.07
CA GLY A 185 6.04 -5.84 4.88
C GLY A 185 4.75 -5.38 4.22
N PHE A 186 4.01 -4.48 4.88
CA PHE A 186 2.73 -3.95 4.38
C PHE A 186 2.39 -2.62 5.07
N THR A 187 1.29 -2.01 4.65
CA THR A 187 0.71 -0.86 5.34
C THR A 187 -0.78 -1.06 5.62
N LEU A 188 -1.26 -0.43 6.69
CA LEU A 188 -2.67 -0.31 7.00
C LEU A 188 -3.06 1.16 6.93
N ASP A 189 -4.06 1.49 6.11
CA ASP A 189 -4.62 2.83 6.09
C ASP A 189 -5.82 2.88 7.04
N PHE A 190 -5.80 3.81 7.98
CA PHE A 190 -6.86 4.03 8.96
C PHE A 190 -7.43 5.43 8.80
N GLY A 191 -8.74 5.54 8.98
CA GLY A 191 -9.46 6.80 9.03
C GLY A 191 -10.09 7.04 10.39
N VAL A 192 -10.14 8.30 10.80
CA VAL A 192 -10.87 8.75 11.98
C VAL A 192 -12.15 9.45 11.53
N THR A 193 -13.30 8.99 12.00
CA THR A 193 -14.61 9.51 11.62
C THR A 193 -14.99 10.77 12.38
N ASP A 194 -16.07 11.44 11.97
CA ASP A 194 -16.66 12.59 12.69
C ASP A 194 -17.10 12.27 14.12
N ASP A 195 -17.57 11.04 14.36
CA ASP A 195 -17.92 10.52 15.67
C ASP A 195 -16.72 9.95 16.46
N GLY A 196 -15.49 10.09 15.94
CA GLY A 196 -14.25 9.76 16.65
C GLY A 196 -13.82 8.29 16.59
N ARG A 197 -14.50 7.43 15.82
CA ARG A 197 -14.08 6.04 15.62
C ARG A 197 -12.86 5.97 14.71
N THR A 198 -11.94 5.08 15.05
CA THR A 198 -10.80 4.69 14.19
C THR A 198 -11.19 3.44 13.41
N LEU A 199 -11.25 3.53 12.08
CA LEU A 199 -11.69 2.44 11.21
C LEU A 199 -10.62 2.13 10.15
N LEU A 200 -10.45 0.85 9.85
CA LEU A 200 -9.58 0.41 8.77
C LEU A 200 -10.18 0.85 7.42
N ILE A 201 -9.37 1.47 6.59
CA ILE A 201 -9.72 1.86 5.21
C ILE A 201 -9.36 0.71 4.29
N GLU A 202 -8.09 0.30 4.27
CA GLU A 202 -7.57 -0.76 3.40
C GLU A 202 -6.18 -1.26 3.89
N VAL A 203 -5.80 -2.45 3.41
CA VAL A 203 -4.45 -3.00 3.51
C VAL A 203 -3.74 -2.78 2.18
N ASN A 204 -2.48 -2.31 2.20
CA ASN A 204 -1.67 -2.14 1.00
C ASN A 204 -0.36 -2.93 1.09
N ASP A 205 0.04 -3.53 -0.03
CA ASP A 205 1.31 -4.24 -0.15
C ASP A 205 2.50 -3.27 -0.20
N ALA A 206 3.62 -3.64 0.43
CA ALA A 206 4.80 -2.79 0.50
C ALA A 206 5.73 -2.80 -0.71
N PHE A 207 5.61 -3.73 -1.67
CA PHE A 207 6.57 -3.78 -2.79
C PHE A 207 6.57 -2.52 -3.68
N SER A 208 5.49 -1.72 -3.69
CA SER A 208 5.42 -0.45 -4.42
C SER A 208 4.34 0.45 -3.80
N LEU A 209 4.71 1.20 -2.76
CA LEU A 209 3.80 2.14 -2.08
C LEU A 209 4.43 3.53 -1.90
N GLY A 210 3.65 4.51 -1.42
CA GLY A 210 4.15 5.85 -1.11
C GLY A 210 4.86 5.91 0.25
N CYS A 211 5.94 6.68 0.36
CA CYS A 211 6.72 6.79 1.61
C CYS A 211 6.04 7.65 2.68
N TYR A 212 5.23 8.65 2.30
CA TYR A 212 4.54 9.59 3.20
C TYR A 212 5.41 10.19 4.32
N GLY A 213 6.70 10.38 4.06
CA GLY A 213 7.65 10.94 5.03
C GLY A 213 8.09 9.94 6.10
N LEU A 214 7.94 8.63 5.87
CA LEU A 214 8.67 7.60 6.61
C LEU A 214 10.17 7.84 6.43
N ASP A 215 10.93 7.60 7.49
CA ASP A 215 12.39 7.68 7.43
C ASP A 215 12.96 6.87 6.24
N PRO A 216 13.88 7.43 5.43
CA PRO A 216 14.42 6.75 4.25
C PRO A 216 15.00 5.36 4.53
N LEU A 217 15.68 5.16 5.66
CA LEU A 217 16.26 3.87 6.03
C LEU A 217 15.13 2.88 6.35
N ALA A 218 14.17 3.28 7.20
CA ALA A 218 13.00 2.45 7.51
C ALA A 218 12.18 2.09 6.25
N TYR A 219 12.05 3.04 5.33
CA TYR A 219 11.34 2.86 4.07
C TYR A 219 12.04 1.86 3.14
N ALA A 220 13.35 1.99 2.94
CA ALA A 220 14.13 1.04 2.14
C ALA A 220 14.07 -0.38 2.72
N LYS A 221 14.22 -0.52 4.05
CA LYS A 221 14.10 -1.81 4.74
C LYS A 221 12.72 -2.43 4.56
N LEU A 222 11.64 -1.64 4.60
CA LEU A 222 10.29 -2.13 4.38
C LEU A 222 10.09 -2.66 2.95
N LEU A 223 10.57 -1.92 1.94
CA LEU A 223 10.49 -2.35 0.53
C LEU A 223 11.24 -3.66 0.32
N GLU A 224 12.47 -3.75 0.85
CA GLU A 224 13.29 -4.96 0.75
C GLU A 224 12.65 -6.14 1.48
N THR A 225 12.20 -5.99 2.72
CA THR A 225 11.54 -7.08 3.45
C THR A 225 10.42 -7.72 2.64
N ARG A 226 9.58 -6.89 2.03
CA ARG A 226 8.48 -7.40 1.23
C ARG A 226 8.94 -8.04 -0.07
N TRP A 227 9.96 -7.47 -0.73
CA TRP A 227 10.56 -8.07 -1.91
C TRP A 227 11.20 -9.43 -1.60
N ALA A 228 11.90 -9.53 -0.47
CA ALA A 228 12.56 -10.75 -0.01
C ALA A 228 11.56 -11.89 0.22
N GLU A 229 10.44 -11.60 0.89
CA GLU A 229 9.37 -12.57 1.08
C GLU A 229 8.74 -13.04 -0.23
N LEU A 230 8.44 -12.11 -1.15
CA LEU A 230 7.85 -12.45 -2.46
C LEU A 230 8.77 -13.32 -3.31
N THR A 231 10.07 -13.04 -3.28
CA THR A 231 11.08 -13.72 -4.12
C THR A 231 11.73 -14.92 -3.44
N LYS A 232 11.39 -15.16 -2.17
CA LYS A 232 11.92 -16.21 -1.29
C LYS A 232 13.45 -16.14 -1.17
N LYS A 233 14.00 -14.93 -1.09
CA LYS A 233 15.41 -14.69 -0.79
C LYS A 233 15.57 -14.25 0.67
N GLU A 234 16.81 -14.19 1.12
CA GLU A 234 17.15 -13.59 2.40
C GLU A 234 16.84 -12.08 2.38
N ASP A 235 16.30 -11.57 3.49
CA ASP A 235 16.15 -10.13 3.72
C ASP A 235 17.52 -9.57 4.11
N GLU A 236 18.21 -9.01 3.12
CA GLU A 236 19.54 -8.42 3.28
C GLU A 236 19.51 -7.15 4.14
N CYS A 237 18.32 -6.64 4.48
CA CYS A 237 18.07 -5.48 5.33
C CYS A 237 17.58 -5.84 6.74
N ASP A 238 17.48 -7.13 7.10
CA ASP A 238 17.19 -7.58 8.48
C ASP A 238 18.42 -7.60 9.40
N PHE A 239 19.33 -6.66 9.17
CA PHE A 239 20.40 -6.34 10.11
C PHE A 239 19.99 -5.17 10.99
N LEU A 240 20.50 -5.17 12.23
CA LEU A 240 20.11 -4.29 13.35
C LEU A 240 18.72 -4.65 13.90
N HIS A 241 18.64 -5.69 14.71
CA HIS A 241 17.57 -5.76 15.69
C HIS A 241 17.70 -4.54 16.60
N GLU A 242 16.66 -3.72 16.70
CA GLU A 242 16.55 -2.63 17.68
C GLU A 242 16.54 -3.21 19.11
N LYS A 243 17.70 -3.68 19.57
CA LYS A 243 17.98 -3.86 20.99
C LYS A 243 18.34 -2.47 21.53
N ASN A 244 17.36 -1.85 22.18
CA ASN A 244 17.49 -0.67 23.07
C ASN A 244 17.51 0.71 22.40
N GLN A 245 16.34 1.26 22.05
CA GLN A 245 16.21 2.72 21.90
C GLN A 245 15.45 3.44 23.02
N PHE A 246 14.91 2.72 24.01
CA PHE A 246 14.37 3.36 25.22
C PHE A 246 14.68 2.55 26.47
N LYS A 247 15.95 2.54 26.88
CA LYS A 247 16.28 2.48 28.31
C LYS A 247 16.56 3.91 28.76
N LYS A 248 15.52 4.60 29.22
CA LYS A 248 15.69 5.74 30.12
C LYS A 248 15.86 5.21 31.54
#